data_AF-A0A4Q3UYG0-F1
#
_entry.id   AF-A0A4Q3UYG0-F1
#
_cell.length_a   1.000
_cell.length_b   1.000
_cell.length_c   1.000
_cell.angle_alpha   90.00
_cell.angle_beta   90.00
_cell.angle_gamma   90.00
#
_symmetry.space_group_name_H-M   'P 1'
#
loop_
_entity.id
_entity.type
_entity.pdbx_description
1 polymer ?
#
loop_
_entity_poly.entity_id
_entity_poly.type
_entity_poly.pdbx_seq_one_letter_code
_entity_poly.pdbx_strand_id
1 'polypeptide(L)'
;MVFTSNGGEDTIQGEKRAQDEVHVTADGTLVDDRVVAGGSDDEDDHDDDHGEDHGGEDDHEDDHGGDHEQEEEAGDDDVVLAGGSGDDKLTGGSADDVINGGSGDDTLKGGSGNDTLNGGSGDDVLVGGSGNDWLNGGSGDDELTGGSGDDILDGGSGDDVLTGGSGADIFRFGAGDSITDFATGDRIDLSAEGVTAANFAEKVSFSQSGDDAWLKIGSSKMLLVDVKGDDLDLMDFILGEGAASSSQDAGHHSESSQMTPEASLYSAETASDAGQSGSQTLTGKGDPLSVCEVIDATYCL
;
A
#
# COMPACT_ATOMS: atom_id res chain seq x y z
N MET A 1 -50.41 5.29 -39.85
CA MET A 1 -50.30 6.35 -40.88
C MET A 1 -48.83 6.40 -41.25
N VAL A 2 -48.49 6.03 -42.48
CA VAL A 2 -47.12 6.02 -43.01
C VAL A 2 -46.75 7.44 -43.38
N PHE A 3 -45.56 7.89 -43.00
CA PHE A 3 -44.70 8.73 -43.86
C PHE A 3 -43.23 8.41 -43.56
N THR A 4 -42.55 7.92 -44.60
CA THR A 4 -41.10 7.83 -44.77
C THR A 4 -40.60 9.08 -45.50
N SER A 5 -39.42 9.60 -45.14
CA SER A 5 -38.52 10.35 -46.04
C SER A 5 -37.14 10.42 -45.38
N ASN A 6 -36.16 9.64 -45.84
CA ASN A 6 -35.13 9.99 -46.83
C ASN A 6 -34.12 11.05 -46.35
N GLY A 7 -32.88 10.58 -46.16
CA GLY A 7 -31.66 11.12 -46.77
C GLY A 7 -31.28 12.56 -46.44
N GLY A 8 -30.20 12.71 -45.68
CA GLY A 8 -29.44 13.94 -45.56
C GLY A 8 -28.08 13.64 -44.94
N GLU A 9 -27.08 13.42 -45.79
CA GLU A 9 -25.69 13.69 -45.43
C GLU A 9 -25.61 15.18 -45.08
N ASP A 10 -25.41 15.50 -43.80
CA ASP A 10 -25.13 16.87 -43.38
C ASP A 10 -23.73 16.88 -42.76
N THR A 11 -22.79 17.35 -43.57
CA THR A 11 -21.43 17.66 -43.17
C THR A 11 -21.48 18.97 -42.38
N ILE A 12 -21.70 18.89 -41.07
CA ILE A 12 -21.52 20.03 -40.17
C ILE A 12 -20.21 19.85 -39.42
N GLN A 13 -19.28 20.74 -39.76
CA GLN A 13 -18.04 20.98 -39.05
C GLN A 13 -18.33 21.41 -37.60
N GLY A 14 -17.56 20.87 -36.65
CA GLY A 14 -17.43 21.43 -35.31
C GLY A 14 -18.11 20.63 -34.21
N GLU A 15 -17.40 19.62 -33.71
CA GLU A 15 -17.07 19.39 -32.29
C GLU A 15 -16.61 17.93 -32.19
N LYS A 16 -15.28 17.73 -32.22
CA LYS A 16 -14.68 16.45 -31.82
C LYS A 16 -14.99 16.26 -30.34
N ARG A 17 -16.12 15.63 -30.02
CA ARG A 17 -16.20 14.81 -28.81
C ARG A 17 -15.23 13.66 -29.04
N ALA A 18 -14.11 13.67 -28.32
CA ALA A 18 -13.37 12.45 -28.06
C ALA A 18 -14.36 11.50 -27.37
N GLN A 19 -14.86 10.52 -28.11
CA GLN A 19 -15.36 9.31 -27.51
C GLN A 19 -14.16 8.38 -27.53
N ASP A 20 -13.62 8.08 -26.36
CA ASP A 20 -12.79 6.90 -26.16
C ASP A 20 -13.66 5.69 -26.53
N GLU A 21 -13.54 5.25 -27.77
CA GLU A 21 -14.00 3.92 -28.15
C GLU A 21 -12.95 2.92 -27.67
N VAL A 22 -13.14 2.43 -26.45
CA VAL A 22 -12.43 1.27 -25.91
C VAL A 22 -12.70 0.09 -26.84
N HIS A 23 -11.67 -0.37 -27.56
CA HIS A 23 -11.75 -1.55 -28.41
C HIS A 23 -11.54 -2.79 -27.54
N VAL A 24 -12.62 -3.55 -27.32
CA VAL A 24 -12.57 -4.81 -26.55
C VAL A 24 -12.41 -5.97 -27.53
N THR A 25 -11.33 -6.74 -27.40
CA THR A 25 -11.12 -7.98 -28.17
C THR A 25 -12.06 -9.09 -27.69
N ALA A 26 -12.29 -10.11 -28.53
CA ALA A 26 -13.31 -11.14 -28.31
C ALA A 26 -13.07 -12.07 -27.08
N ASP A 27 -11.92 -11.93 -26.41
CA ASP A 27 -11.52 -12.61 -25.17
C ASP A 27 -11.66 -11.75 -23.91
N GLY A 28 -12.05 -10.47 -24.03
CA GLY A 28 -12.37 -9.59 -22.90
C GLY A 28 -11.20 -8.78 -22.33
N THR A 29 -10.07 -8.72 -23.04
CA THR A 29 -8.90 -7.95 -22.64
C THR A 29 -9.07 -6.48 -23.02
N LEU A 30 -8.73 -5.56 -22.10
CA LEU A 30 -8.64 -4.12 -22.36
C LEU A 30 -7.27 -3.83 -22.95
N VAL A 31 -7.22 -3.29 -24.17
CA VAL A 31 -5.98 -2.73 -24.74
C VAL A 31 -6.02 -1.21 -24.57
N ASP A 32 -5.17 -0.71 -23.68
CA ASP A 32 -4.79 0.71 -23.66
C ASP A 32 -3.62 0.91 -24.64
N ASP A 33 -3.63 2.03 -25.37
CA ASP A 33 -2.77 2.31 -26.53
C ASP A 33 -1.38 2.84 -26.11
N ARG A 34 -0.90 2.42 -24.93
CA ARG A 34 0.43 2.79 -24.39
C ARG A 34 1.17 1.63 -23.72
N VAL A 35 0.94 0.40 -24.17
CA VAL A 35 1.87 -0.70 -23.82
C VAL A 35 3.13 -0.54 -24.66
N VAL A 36 4.19 0.04 -24.09
CA VAL A 36 5.55 -0.08 -24.63
C VAL A 36 6.04 -1.49 -24.27
N ALA A 37 5.64 -2.48 -25.07
CA ALA A 37 6.19 -3.82 -24.97
C ALA A 37 7.56 -3.85 -25.64
N GLY A 38 8.63 -3.93 -24.85
CA GLY A 38 9.97 -4.28 -25.34
C GLY A 38 10.04 -5.75 -25.73
N GLY A 39 9.54 -6.10 -26.92
CA GLY A 39 9.65 -7.44 -27.50
C GLY A 39 10.64 -7.44 -28.66
N SER A 40 11.81 -8.04 -28.45
CA SER A 40 12.80 -8.32 -29.49
C SER A 40 12.39 -9.57 -30.28
N ASP A 41 11.79 -9.39 -31.46
CA ASP A 41 11.65 -10.46 -32.45
C ASP A 41 12.47 -10.13 -33.70
N ASP A 42 13.69 -10.68 -33.71
CA ASP A 42 14.53 -10.84 -34.89
C ASP A 42 13.86 -11.83 -35.86
N GLU A 43 13.44 -11.36 -37.03
CA GLU A 43 13.41 -12.20 -38.23
C GLU A 43 14.07 -11.47 -39.39
N ASP A 44 15.34 -11.82 -39.58
CA ASP A 44 16.03 -11.81 -40.87
C ASP A 44 15.15 -12.42 -41.98
N ASP A 45 14.97 -11.72 -43.09
CA ASP A 45 15.32 -12.28 -44.41
C ASP A 45 15.11 -11.32 -45.60
N HIS A 46 16.22 -11.13 -46.31
CA HIS A 46 16.38 -11.12 -47.77
C HIS A 46 16.15 -9.82 -48.57
N ASP A 47 17.29 -9.27 -48.99
CA ASP A 47 17.67 -8.87 -50.35
C ASP A 47 16.68 -8.09 -51.22
N ASP A 48 17.02 -6.82 -51.49
CA ASP A 48 16.98 -6.29 -52.85
C ASP A 48 18.06 -5.22 -53.07
N ASP A 49 19.09 -5.64 -53.81
CA ASP A 49 20.11 -4.85 -54.49
C ASP A 49 19.48 -3.80 -55.42
N HIS A 50 19.93 -2.54 -55.33
CA HIS A 50 20.39 -1.75 -56.48
C HIS A 50 20.92 -0.35 -56.11
N GLY A 51 22.22 -0.14 -56.37
CA GLY A 51 22.91 1.08 -56.87
C GLY A 51 22.65 2.43 -56.19
N GLU A 52 23.64 3.28 -55.89
CA GLU A 52 24.78 3.66 -56.72
C GLU A 52 25.95 4.18 -55.87
N ASP A 53 27.15 3.81 -56.33
CA ASP A 53 28.46 4.32 -55.92
C ASP A 53 28.60 5.81 -56.21
N HIS A 54 28.82 6.61 -55.16
CA HIS A 54 29.67 7.80 -55.23
C HIS A 54 30.44 7.98 -53.93
N GLY A 55 31.75 7.72 -54.01
CA GLY A 55 32.70 7.89 -52.92
C GLY A 55 32.80 9.30 -52.35
N GLY A 56 33.02 9.32 -51.04
CA GLY A 56 33.49 10.44 -50.24
C GLY A 56 34.03 9.87 -48.94
N GLU A 57 35.35 9.72 -48.87
CA GLU A 57 36.08 9.50 -47.62
C GLU A 57 35.83 10.71 -46.71
N ASP A 58 35.24 10.49 -45.54
CA ASP A 58 35.41 11.38 -44.39
C ASP A 58 35.38 10.52 -43.12
N ASP A 59 36.51 10.59 -42.44
CA ASP A 59 36.84 9.92 -41.19
C ASP A 59 35.88 10.36 -40.08
N HIS A 60 35.31 9.41 -39.33
CA HIS A 60 35.08 9.56 -37.90
C HIS A 60 34.83 8.17 -37.28
N GLU A 61 35.90 7.58 -36.77
CA GLU A 61 35.85 6.58 -35.71
C GLU A 61 35.34 7.27 -34.44
N ASP A 62 34.04 7.20 -34.19
CA ASP A 62 33.50 7.38 -32.84
C ASP A 62 32.85 6.06 -32.43
N ASP A 63 33.73 5.21 -31.91
CA ASP A 63 33.44 4.16 -30.95
C ASP A 63 32.63 4.76 -29.79
N HIS A 64 31.32 4.61 -29.86
CA HIS A 64 30.44 4.69 -28.70
C HIS A 64 29.90 3.28 -28.44
N GLY A 65 30.80 2.41 -27.98
CA GLY A 65 30.44 1.41 -26.99
C GLY A 65 29.92 2.10 -25.73
N GLY A 66 28.61 2.27 -25.67
CA GLY A 66 27.88 2.56 -24.46
C GLY A 66 26.87 1.44 -24.29
N ASP A 67 27.04 0.66 -23.23
CA ASP A 67 25.98 -0.18 -22.69
C ASP A 67 24.74 0.70 -22.53
N HIS A 68 23.79 0.56 -23.45
CA HIS A 68 22.46 1.10 -23.29
C HIS A 68 21.74 0.19 -22.27
N GLU A 69 22.09 0.37 -20.99
CA GLU A 69 21.09 0.19 -19.94
C GLU A 69 19.96 1.14 -20.32
N GLN A 70 18.82 0.59 -20.74
CA GLN A 70 17.63 1.36 -21.06
C GLN A 70 17.09 1.94 -19.75
N GLU A 71 17.71 3.03 -19.29
CA GLU A 71 17.07 3.92 -18.32
C GLU A 71 16.00 4.68 -19.11
N GLU A 72 14.86 4.03 -19.28
CA GLU A 72 13.60 4.63 -19.75
C GLU A 72 13.15 5.64 -18.68
N GLU A 73 13.75 6.83 -18.69
CA GLU A 73 13.34 7.95 -17.82
C GLU A 73 11.88 8.31 -18.14
N ALA A 74 10.95 7.85 -17.31
CA ALA A 74 9.54 8.20 -17.39
C ALA A 74 9.39 9.73 -17.23
N GLY A 75 8.67 10.34 -18.17
CA GLY A 75 8.38 11.77 -18.15
C GLY A 75 7.44 12.18 -17.01
N ASP A 76 6.98 13.43 -17.02
CA ASP A 76 6.03 13.98 -16.02
C ASP A 76 4.60 13.38 -16.11
N ASP A 77 4.41 12.23 -16.77
CA ASP A 77 3.13 11.55 -16.98
C ASP A 77 3.10 10.24 -16.18
N ASP A 78 1.94 9.85 -15.64
CA ASP A 78 1.74 8.53 -15.00
C ASP A 78 2.07 7.39 -16.00
N VAL A 79 2.86 6.41 -15.55
CA VAL A 79 3.31 5.27 -16.35
C VAL A 79 2.93 3.94 -15.69
N VAL A 80 2.65 2.94 -16.53
CA VAL A 80 2.52 1.54 -16.12
C VAL A 80 3.68 0.74 -16.69
N LEU A 81 4.54 0.21 -15.82
CA LEU A 81 5.71 -0.59 -16.16
C LEU A 81 5.51 -2.06 -15.76
N ALA A 82 6.02 -2.97 -16.59
CA ALA A 82 5.97 -4.41 -16.34
C ALA A 82 7.26 -5.09 -16.83
N GLY A 83 7.98 -5.79 -15.95
CA GLY A 83 9.20 -6.53 -16.28
C GLY A 83 8.92 -7.93 -16.87
N GLY A 84 8.07 -8.69 -16.17
CA GLY A 84 7.57 -9.97 -16.63
C GLY A 84 8.37 -11.14 -16.06
N SER A 85 9.36 -11.63 -16.80
CA SER A 85 10.17 -12.77 -16.38
C SER A 85 11.66 -12.48 -16.52
N GLY A 86 12.43 -12.89 -15.52
CA GLY A 86 13.84 -12.55 -15.39
C GLY A 86 14.01 -11.43 -14.36
N ASP A 87 15.27 -11.09 -14.10
CA ASP A 87 15.62 -10.05 -13.15
C ASP A 87 15.55 -8.70 -13.88
N ASP A 88 14.58 -7.86 -13.53
CA ASP A 88 14.28 -6.60 -14.22
C ASP A 88 14.68 -5.37 -13.39
N LYS A 89 15.09 -4.30 -14.07
CA LYS A 89 15.32 -2.98 -13.46
C LYS A 89 14.32 -1.99 -14.04
N LEU A 90 13.37 -1.56 -13.23
CA LEU A 90 12.27 -0.68 -13.63
C LEU A 90 12.34 0.63 -12.84
N THR A 91 12.12 1.76 -13.50
CA THR A 91 12.17 3.09 -12.87
C THR A 91 11.05 3.96 -13.40
N GLY A 92 10.20 4.44 -12.50
CA GLY A 92 9.20 5.46 -12.74
C GLY A 92 9.81 6.87 -12.80
N GLY A 93 8.94 7.86 -12.75
CA GLY A 93 9.24 9.25 -13.02
C GLY A 93 8.90 10.16 -11.85
N SER A 94 8.15 11.22 -12.17
CA SER A 94 7.74 12.25 -11.18
C SER A 94 6.23 12.32 -10.97
N ALA A 95 5.51 11.37 -11.56
CA ALA A 95 4.06 11.26 -11.56
C ALA A 95 3.63 10.02 -10.75
N ASP A 96 2.34 9.72 -10.67
CA ASP A 96 1.87 8.58 -9.88
C ASP A 96 1.98 7.30 -10.75
N ASP A 97 3.00 6.47 -10.50
CA ASP A 97 3.33 5.33 -11.36
C ASP A 97 2.84 3.98 -10.82
N VAL A 98 2.68 3.00 -11.71
CA VAL A 98 2.40 1.60 -11.37
C VAL A 98 3.47 0.71 -11.97
N ILE A 99 4.27 0.05 -11.13
CA ILE A 99 5.42 -0.74 -11.55
C ILE A 99 5.27 -2.18 -11.05
N ASN A 100 5.33 -3.15 -11.96
CA ASN A 100 5.28 -4.58 -11.64
C ASN A 100 6.55 -5.29 -12.12
N GLY A 101 7.30 -5.91 -11.22
CA GLY A 101 8.52 -6.66 -11.54
C GLY A 101 8.17 -7.96 -12.24
N GLY A 102 7.42 -8.82 -11.55
CA GLY A 102 6.88 -10.05 -12.11
C GLY A 102 7.53 -11.26 -11.49
N SER A 103 8.51 -11.85 -12.16
CA SER A 103 9.18 -13.07 -11.69
C SER A 103 10.67 -12.99 -11.96
N GLY A 104 11.48 -13.24 -10.95
CA GLY A 104 12.91 -12.94 -10.97
C GLY A 104 13.23 -12.01 -9.81
N ASP A 105 14.52 -11.74 -9.61
CA ASP A 105 14.96 -10.85 -8.54
C ASP A 105 14.97 -9.41 -9.10
N ASP A 106 13.89 -8.66 -8.85
CA ASP A 106 13.62 -7.38 -9.52
C ASP A 106 14.12 -6.18 -8.71
N THR A 107 14.46 -5.08 -9.40
CA THR A 107 14.75 -3.77 -8.80
C THR A 107 13.79 -2.73 -9.32
N LEU A 108 12.90 -2.24 -8.46
CA LEU A 108 11.86 -1.28 -8.80
C LEU A 108 12.08 0.05 -8.08
N LYS A 109 11.92 1.15 -8.80
CA LYS A 109 11.99 2.51 -8.24
C LYS A 109 10.81 3.35 -8.72
N GLY A 110 10.01 3.89 -7.79
CA GLY A 110 8.87 4.76 -8.09
C GLY A 110 9.33 6.14 -8.57
N GLY A 111 10.03 6.87 -7.69
CA GLY A 111 10.57 8.18 -8.01
C GLY A 111 9.93 9.26 -7.17
N SER A 112 9.23 10.20 -7.80
CA SER A 112 8.34 11.11 -7.09
C SER A 112 6.91 10.85 -7.53
N GLY A 113 5.93 11.05 -6.66
CA GLY A 113 4.55 10.68 -6.96
C GLY A 113 4.04 9.74 -5.88
N ASN A 114 2.78 9.35 -5.97
CA ASN A 114 2.21 8.30 -5.12
C ASN A 114 2.24 7.01 -5.92
N ASP A 115 3.32 6.25 -5.77
CA ASP A 115 3.63 5.14 -6.63
C ASP A 115 3.05 3.83 -6.07
N THR A 116 2.78 2.89 -6.97
CA THR A 116 2.37 1.51 -6.63
C THR A 116 3.40 0.54 -7.20
N LEU A 117 4.21 -0.06 -6.32
CA LEU A 117 5.26 -1.00 -6.67
C LEU A 117 4.89 -2.41 -6.22
N ASN A 118 5.09 -3.39 -7.11
CA ASN A 118 4.87 -4.81 -6.85
C ASN A 118 6.05 -5.61 -7.40
N GLY A 119 6.85 -6.22 -6.51
CA GLY A 119 8.01 -7.04 -6.87
C GLY A 119 7.57 -8.32 -7.57
N GLY A 120 6.74 -9.11 -6.89
CA GLY A 120 6.12 -10.30 -7.45
C GLY A 120 6.72 -11.56 -6.85
N SER A 121 7.58 -12.26 -7.58
CA SER A 121 8.23 -13.47 -7.07
C SER A 121 9.73 -13.45 -7.32
N GLY A 122 10.52 -13.70 -6.29
CA GLY A 122 11.97 -13.53 -6.31
C GLY A 122 12.37 -12.67 -5.12
N ASP A 123 13.66 -12.48 -4.91
CA ASP A 123 14.15 -11.62 -3.84
C ASP A 123 14.26 -10.19 -4.40
N ASP A 124 13.24 -9.36 -4.16
CA ASP A 124 13.05 -8.08 -4.83
C ASP A 124 13.58 -6.87 -4.02
N VAL A 125 13.93 -5.79 -4.72
CA VAL A 125 14.31 -4.50 -4.13
C VAL A 125 13.36 -3.40 -4.62
N LEU A 126 12.57 -2.83 -3.71
CA LEU A 126 11.57 -1.80 -4.02
C LEU A 126 11.92 -0.49 -3.31
N VAL A 127 11.93 0.61 -4.06
CA VAL A 127 12.13 1.96 -3.53
C VAL A 127 11.00 2.88 -4.01
N GLY A 128 10.11 3.31 -3.11
CA GLY A 128 9.01 4.24 -3.42
C GLY A 128 9.54 5.60 -3.87
N GLY A 129 10.22 6.28 -2.95
CA GLY A 129 10.87 7.55 -3.22
C GLY A 129 10.19 8.69 -2.46
N SER A 130 9.52 9.60 -3.17
CA SER A 130 8.82 10.70 -2.50
C SER A 130 7.36 10.79 -2.89
N GLY A 131 6.49 10.89 -1.89
CA GLY A 131 5.05 10.85 -2.02
C GLY A 131 4.55 9.69 -1.16
N ASN A 132 3.25 9.39 -1.24
CA ASN A 132 2.67 8.36 -0.40
C ASN A 132 2.56 7.07 -1.21
N ASP A 133 3.53 6.19 -1.00
CA ASP A 133 3.74 5.03 -1.85
C ASP A 133 3.08 3.76 -1.28
N TRP A 134 2.76 2.83 -2.17
CA TRP A 134 2.34 1.48 -1.83
C TRP A 134 3.34 0.47 -2.38
N LEU A 135 4.01 -0.27 -1.50
CA LEU A 135 5.04 -1.25 -1.84
C LEU A 135 4.58 -2.64 -1.42
N ASN A 136 4.68 -3.60 -2.35
CA ASN A 136 4.45 -5.02 -2.11
C ASN A 136 5.62 -5.84 -2.65
N GLY A 137 6.35 -6.51 -1.77
CA GLY A 137 7.47 -7.39 -2.15
C GLY A 137 6.95 -8.62 -2.88
N GLY A 138 6.07 -9.37 -2.21
CA GLY A 138 5.34 -10.47 -2.81
C GLY A 138 5.81 -11.78 -2.22
N SER A 139 6.60 -12.55 -2.96
CA SER A 139 7.18 -13.78 -2.44
C SER A 139 8.68 -13.85 -2.67
N GLY A 140 9.43 -14.13 -1.62
CA GLY A 140 10.89 -14.06 -1.62
C GLY A 140 11.33 -13.28 -0.40
N ASP A 141 12.63 -13.15 -0.18
CA ASP A 141 13.15 -12.33 0.91
C ASP A 141 13.43 -10.92 0.36
N ASP A 142 12.47 -10.00 0.56
CA ASP A 142 12.43 -8.70 -0.13
C ASP A 142 13.03 -7.54 0.69
N GLU A 143 13.54 -6.50 0.02
CA GLU A 143 13.97 -5.23 0.62
C GLU A 143 13.09 -4.06 0.14
N LEU A 144 12.28 -3.49 1.02
CA LEU A 144 11.36 -2.39 0.73
C LEU A 144 11.79 -1.11 1.45
N THR A 145 11.88 -0.02 0.70
CA THR A 145 12.11 1.34 1.23
C THR A 145 11.00 2.29 0.74
N GLY A 146 10.17 2.80 1.65
CA GLY A 146 9.11 3.77 1.35
C GLY A 146 9.71 5.11 0.87
N GLY A 147 10.40 5.80 1.78
CA GLY A 147 11.15 7.01 1.45
C GLY A 147 10.62 8.22 2.19
N SER A 148 9.96 9.16 1.51
CA SER A 148 9.37 10.32 2.16
C SER A 148 7.90 10.45 1.81
N GLY A 149 7.05 10.60 2.82
CA GLY A 149 5.60 10.59 2.66
C GLY A 149 5.00 9.54 3.58
N ASP A 150 3.69 9.39 3.57
CA ASP A 150 3.03 8.39 4.41
C ASP A 150 2.87 7.11 3.58
N ASP A 151 3.76 6.13 3.81
CA ASP A 151 3.89 4.95 2.95
C ASP A 151 3.17 3.72 3.52
N ILE A 152 2.86 2.75 2.64
CA ILE A 152 2.33 1.44 3.03
C ILE A 152 3.26 0.36 2.49
N LEU A 153 3.87 -0.42 3.38
CA LEU A 153 4.80 -1.49 3.04
C LEU A 153 4.23 -2.85 3.43
N ASP A 154 4.26 -3.79 2.49
CA ASP A 154 3.91 -5.20 2.67
C ASP A 154 5.00 -6.07 2.06
N GLY A 155 5.84 -6.69 2.90
CA GLY A 155 6.86 -7.64 2.42
C GLY A 155 6.22 -8.85 1.75
N GLY A 156 5.07 -9.30 2.27
CA GLY A 156 4.36 -10.46 1.74
C GLY A 156 4.84 -11.74 2.40
N SER A 157 5.42 -12.66 1.64
CA SER A 157 5.90 -13.94 2.15
C SER A 157 7.41 -14.09 1.99
N GLY A 158 8.10 -14.21 3.11
CA GLY A 158 9.55 -14.36 3.17
C GLY A 158 10.05 -13.77 4.48
N ASP A 159 11.36 -13.69 4.62
CA ASP A 159 11.98 -12.92 5.70
C ASP A 159 12.38 -11.53 5.15
N ASP A 160 11.44 -10.58 5.16
CA ASP A 160 11.58 -9.29 4.49
C ASP A 160 12.27 -8.20 5.36
N VAL A 161 12.85 -7.19 4.70
CA VAL A 161 13.42 -5.99 5.34
C VAL A 161 12.65 -4.76 4.90
N LEU A 162 12.01 -4.09 5.85
CA LEU A 162 11.12 -2.95 5.60
C LEU A 162 11.70 -1.68 6.24
N THR A 163 11.79 -0.61 5.46
CA THR A 163 12.24 0.71 5.91
C THR A 163 11.21 1.74 5.46
N GLY A 164 10.51 2.38 6.40
CA GLY A 164 9.46 3.35 6.07
C GLY A 164 10.04 4.66 5.55
N GLY A 165 11.05 5.17 6.25
CA GLY A 165 11.68 6.44 5.97
C GLY A 165 11.08 7.56 6.81
N SER A 166 10.66 8.64 6.15
CA SER A 166 10.08 9.80 6.83
C SER A 166 8.61 9.94 6.52
N GLY A 167 7.78 9.92 7.54
CA GLY A 167 6.34 9.98 7.35
C GLY A 167 5.63 9.42 8.56
N ALA A 168 4.34 9.14 8.40
CA ALA A 168 3.62 8.22 9.26
C ALA A 168 3.29 6.96 8.44
N ASP A 169 4.13 5.94 8.58
CA ASP A 169 4.11 4.77 7.70
C ASP A 169 3.25 3.64 8.26
N ILE A 170 2.79 2.76 7.37
CA ILE A 170 2.03 1.57 7.73
C ILE A 170 2.78 0.34 7.23
N PHE A 171 3.20 -0.50 8.17
CA PHE A 171 3.83 -1.79 7.89
C PHE A 171 2.79 -2.90 8.07
N ARG A 172 2.50 -3.68 7.02
CA ARG A 172 1.68 -4.89 7.17
C ARG A 172 2.49 -5.95 7.91
N PHE A 173 1.84 -6.66 8.83
CA PHE A 173 2.49 -7.78 9.51
C PHE A 173 2.81 -8.92 8.54
N GLY A 174 4.08 -9.14 8.24
CA GLY A 174 4.62 -10.39 7.70
C GLY A 174 5.40 -11.18 8.74
N ALA A 175 5.52 -12.48 8.49
CA ALA A 175 6.11 -13.42 9.44
C ALA A 175 7.56 -13.72 9.06
N GLY A 176 8.52 -13.13 9.77
CA GLY A 176 9.93 -13.18 9.40
C GLY A 176 10.52 -11.78 9.30
N ASP A 177 9.67 -10.83 8.92
CA ASP A 177 10.00 -9.46 8.56
C ASP A 177 10.71 -8.69 9.66
N SER A 178 11.52 -7.73 9.24
CA SER A 178 12.25 -6.79 10.07
C SER A 178 11.96 -5.36 9.65
N ILE A 179 11.41 -4.54 10.56
CA ILE A 179 11.27 -3.10 10.37
C ILE A 179 12.52 -2.41 10.93
N THR A 180 13.20 -1.62 10.10
CA THR A 180 14.53 -1.10 10.44
C THR A 180 14.53 0.28 11.11
N ASP A 181 13.44 1.05 10.97
CA ASP A 181 13.40 2.46 11.35
C ASP A 181 12.08 2.92 12.01
N PHE A 182 11.32 1.98 12.57
CA PHE A 182 10.02 2.24 13.19
C PHE A 182 10.06 3.43 14.17
N ALA A 183 9.28 4.46 13.88
CA ALA A 183 9.33 5.76 14.53
C ALA A 183 7.93 6.24 14.98
N THR A 184 7.90 7.42 15.60
CA THR A 184 6.64 8.03 16.05
C THR A 184 5.76 8.43 14.87
N GLY A 185 4.55 7.86 14.81
CA GLY A 185 3.60 8.10 13.72
C GLY A 185 3.34 6.81 12.94
N ASP A 186 4.31 5.92 12.92
CA ASP A 186 4.23 4.65 12.22
C ASP A 186 3.31 3.67 12.94
N ARG A 187 2.76 2.74 12.16
CA ARG A 187 1.79 1.77 12.66
C ARG A 187 2.00 0.42 12.00
N ILE A 188 1.79 -0.64 12.78
CA ILE A 188 1.80 -2.01 12.28
C ILE A 188 0.36 -2.48 12.09
N ASP A 189 0.02 -2.92 10.88
CA ASP A 189 -1.30 -3.45 10.56
C ASP A 189 -1.43 -4.93 10.89
N LEU A 190 -2.22 -5.22 11.92
CA LEU A 190 -2.55 -6.56 12.42
C LEU A 190 -3.99 -6.96 12.07
N SER A 191 -4.70 -6.16 11.25
CA SER A 191 -6.11 -6.39 10.94
C SER A 191 -6.34 -7.70 10.18
N ALA A 192 -5.39 -8.11 9.34
CA ALA A 192 -5.39 -9.38 8.62
C ALA A 192 -5.16 -10.59 9.57
N GLU A 193 -4.49 -10.39 10.70
CA GLU A 193 -4.16 -11.45 11.68
C GLU A 193 -5.32 -11.80 12.62
N GLY A 194 -6.48 -11.16 12.40
CA GLY A 194 -7.66 -11.28 13.25
C GLY A 194 -7.38 -10.84 14.68
N VAL A 195 -6.43 -9.92 14.85
CA VAL A 195 -6.15 -9.25 16.13
C VAL A 195 -7.14 -8.10 16.26
N THR A 196 -7.78 -8.03 17.41
CA THR A 196 -8.81 -7.06 17.77
C THR A 196 -8.47 -6.52 19.15
N ALA A 197 -9.04 -5.38 19.55
CA ALA A 197 -8.84 -4.88 20.90
C ALA A 197 -9.23 -5.89 22.00
N ALA A 198 -10.19 -6.78 21.73
CA ALA A 198 -10.68 -7.77 22.71
C ALA A 198 -9.72 -8.96 22.92
N ASN A 199 -8.89 -9.29 21.93
CA ASN A 199 -7.98 -10.44 21.99
C ASN A 199 -6.50 -10.04 21.83
N PHE A 200 -6.17 -8.74 21.81
CA PHE A 200 -4.81 -8.24 21.65
C PHE A 200 -3.85 -8.88 22.66
N ALA A 201 -4.16 -8.81 23.96
CA ALA A 201 -3.32 -9.39 25.01
C ALA A 201 -3.24 -10.93 25.00
N GLU A 202 -4.14 -11.61 24.27
CA GLU A 202 -4.10 -13.07 24.10
C GLU A 202 -3.25 -13.46 22.88
N LYS A 203 -3.39 -12.72 21.78
CA LYS A 203 -2.77 -13.05 20.49
C LYS A 203 -1.37 -12.47 20.33
N VAL A 204 -1.14 -11.28 20.87
CA VAL A 204 0.08 -10.51 20.70
C VAL A 204 0.94 -10.64 21.95
N SER A 205 2.20 -10.98 21.76
CA SER A 205 3.20 -10.95 22.83
C SER A 205 4.47 -10.29 22.34
N PHE A 206 5.18 -9.64 23.25
CA PHE A 206 6.44 -8.97 22.96
C PHE A 206 7.59 -9.71 23.62
N SER A 207 8.78 -9.63 23.04
CA SER A 207 10.01 -9.97 23.74
C SER A 207 11.15 -9.11 23.27
N GLN A 208 11.97 -8.61 24.20
CA GLN A 208 13.14 -7.82 23.87
C GLN A 208 14.39 -8.69 23.72
N SER A 209 15.28 -8.33 22.81
CA SER A 209 16.64 -8.85 22.73
C SER A 209 17.62 -7.70 22.51
N GLY A 210 18.27 -7.24 23.58
CA GLY A 210 19.10 -6.03 23.49
C GLY A 210 18.22 -4.81 23.27
N ASP A 211 18.50 -4.03 22.24
CA ASP A 211 17.71 -2.86 21.85
C ASP A 211 16.59 -3.20 20.85
N ASP A 212 16.47 -4.47 20.42
CA ASP A 212 15.45 -4.89 19.45
C ASP A 212 14.19 -5.50 20.11
N ALA A 213 13.01 -5.14 19.61
CA ALA A 213 11.74 -5.71 20.04
C ALA A 213 11.24 -6.77 19.03
N TRP A 214 10.75 -7.90 19.55
CA TRP A 214 10.06 -8.90 18.75
C TRP A 214 8.56 -8.85 19.04
N LEU A 215 7.77 -8.56 18.02
CA LEU A 215 6.31 -8.71 18.01
C LEU A 215 5.97 -10.14 17.61
N LYS A 216 5.18 -10.86 18.43
CA LYS A 216 4.82 -12.26 18.16
C LYS A 216 3.31 -12.44 18.12
N ILE A 217 2.85 -13.15 17.09
CA ILE A 217 1.46 -13.53 16.89
C ILE A 217 1.40 -15.03 16.64
N GLY A 218 0.90 -15.79 17.62
CA GLY A 218 0.90 -17.25 17.55
C GLY A 218 2.32 -17.83 17.43
N SER A 219 2.64 -18.42 16.27
CA SER A 219 3.98 -18.93 15.96
C SER A 219 4.84 -17.96 15.12
N SER A 220 4.22 -16.92 14.56
CA SER A 220 4.88 -15.92 13.71
C SER A 220 5.48 -14.82 14.56
N LYS A 221 6.54 -14.20 14.04
CA LYS A 221 7.22 -13.08 14.69
C LYS A 221 7.70 -12.07 13.65
N MET A 222 7.74 -10.82 14.06
CA MET A 222 8.32 -9.70 13.32
C MET A 222 9.32 -8.99 14.24
N LEU A 223 10.41 -8.51 13.68
CA LEU A 223 11.45 -7.76 14.36
C LEU A 223 11.24 -6.26 14.17
N LEU A 224 11.35 -5.49 15.25
CA LEU A 224 11.46 -4.04 15.23
C LEU A 224 12.87 -3.71 15.72
N VAL A 225 13.74 -3.30 14.80
CA VAL A 225 15.15 -3.04 15.06
C VAL A 225 15.29 -1.75 15.86
N ASP A 226 16.15 -1.77 16.89
CA ASP A 226 16.42 -0.61 17.75
C ASP A 226 15.18 0.02 18.42
N VAL A 227 14.08 -0.72 18.54
CA VAL A 227 12.85 -0.31 19.24
C VAL A 227 12.75 -0.98 20.62
N LYS A 228 12.48 -0.18 21.65
CA LYS A 228 12.19 -0.71 22.99
C LYS A 228 10.71 -1.01 23.14
N GLY A 229 10.39 -2.16 23.71
CA GLY A 229 9.00 -2.55 23.97
C GLY A 229 8.21 -1.56 24.83
N ASP A 230 8.86 -0.83 25.75
CA ASP A 230 8.21 0.20 26.58
C ASP A 230 7.79 1.44 25.78
N ASP A 231 8.40 1.68 24.61
CA ASP A 231 8.09 2.80 23.73
C ASP A 231 6.87 2.51 22.84
N LEU A 232 6.37 1.25 22.84
CA LEU A 232 5.18 0.86 22.09
C LEU A 232 3.90 1.08 22.91
N ASP A 233 2.86 1.58 22.25
CA ASP A 233 1.51 1.68 22.77
C ASP A 233 0.45 1.09 21.80
N LEU A 234 -0.84 1.12 22.18
CA LEU A 234 -1.90 0.55 21.34
C LEU A 234 -2.17 1.33 20.04
N MET A 235 -1.72 2.59 19.94
CA MET A 235 -1.90 3.42 18.75
C MET A 235 -0.91 3.07 17.64
N ASP A 236 0.21 2.45 18.00
CA ASP A 236 1.20 1.90 17.08
C ASP A 236 0.67 0.68 16.31
N PHE A 237 -0.55 0.21 16.61
CA PHE A 237 -1.17 -0.92 15.94
C PHE A 237 -2.49 -0.53 15.26
N ILE A 238 -2.69 -1.03 14.04
CA ILE A 238 -4.00 -1.09 13.40
C ILE A 238 -4.58 -2.47 13.70
N LEU A 239 -5.76 -2.48 14.33
CA LEU A 239 -6.44 -3.71 14.74
C LEU A 239 -7.68 -3.93 13.88
N GLY A 240 -8.01 -5.19 13.64
CA GLY A 240 -9.24 -5.57 12.96
C GLY A 240 -10.48 -5.21 13.77
N GLU A 241 -11.60 -4.96 13.07
CA GLU A 241 -12.88 -4.78 13.72
C GLU A 241 -13.29 -6.07 14.42
N GLY A 242 -13.37 -6.03 15.75
CA GLY A 242 -13.95 -7.14 16.51
C GLY A 242 -15.38 -7.38 16.04
N ALA A 243 -15.80 -8.64 15.98
CA ALA A 243 -17.22 -8.95 15.86
C ALA A 243 -17.94 -8.18 16.97
N ALA A 244 -18.74 -7.17 16.59
CA ALA A 244 -19.52 -6.39 17.55
C ALA A 244 -20.22 -7.42 18.43
N SER A 245 -19.89 -7.44 19.73
CA SER A 245 -20.57 -8.33 20.65
C SER A 245 -22.03 -7.92 20.57
N SER A 246 -22.84 -8.69 19.85
CA SER A 246 -24.28 -8.53 19.91
C SER A 246 -24.60 -8.76 21.37
N SER A 247 -24.85 -7.68 22.11
CA SER A 247 -25.40 -7.77 23.44
C SER A 247 -26.69 -8.56 23.27
N GLN A 248 -26.64 -9.86 23.59
CA GLN A 248 -27.84 -10.63 23.87
C GLN A 248 -28.40 -10.02 25.16
N ASP A 249 -29.08 -8.89 25.02
CA ASP A 249 -30.05 -8.43 25.98
C ASP A 249 -31.21 -9.42 25.92
N ALA A 250 -31.02 -10.52 26.64
CA ALA A 250 -32.04 -11.50 26.92
C ALA A 250 -33.08 -10.86 27.84
N GLY A 251 -34.04 -10.17 27.24
CA GLY A 251 -35.40 -10.03 27.74
C GLY A 251 -35.60 -9.13 28.97
N HIS A 252 -36.13 -7.94 28.71
CA HIS A 252 -37.33 -7.55 29.45
C HIS A 252 -38.40 -6.94 28.55
N HIS A 253 -39.54 -7.62 28.63
CA HIS A 253 -40.86 -7.37 28.06
C HIS A 253 -41.21 -5.93 27.68
N SER A 254 -41.77 -5.83 26.47
CA SER A 254 -42.62 -4.76 25.99
C SER A 254 -43.76 -4.44 26.97
N GLU A 255 -43.85 -3.19 27.41
CA GLU A 255 -45.15 -2.52 27.53
C GLU A 255 -45.05 -1.09 27.02
N SER A 256 -45.93 -0.83 26.06
CA SER A 256 -46.21 0.46 25.43
C SER A 256 -46.95 1.37 26.41
N SER A 257 -46.49 2.60 26.61
CA SER A 257 -47.42 3.73 26.72
C SER A 257 -46.77 5.06 26.37
N GLN A 258 -47.60 5.90 25.76
CA GLN A 258 -47.32 7.14 25.08
C GLN A 258 -46.91 8.29 26.03
N MET A 259 -46.33 9.37 25.45
CA MET A 259 -46.82 10.78 25.55
C MET A 259 -45.73 11.85 25.79
N THR A 260 -45.30 12.47 24.68
CA THR A 260 -44.98 13.90 24.41
C THR A 260 -43.98 14.74 25.24
N PRO A 261 -43.34 15.75 24.59
CA PRO A 261 -42.20 16.53 25.12
C PRO A 261 -42.66 17.84 25.80
N GLU A 262 -41.82 18.48 26.62
CA GLU A 262 -41.77 19.93 26.85
C GLU A 262 -40.59 20.29 27.78
N ALA A 263 -40.20 21.57 27.72
CA ALA A 263 -38.90 22.12 28.06
C ALA A 263 -38.63 22.52 29.52
N SER A 264 -37.33 22.80 29.76
CA SER A 264 -36.79 23.93 30.55
C SER A 264 -36.50 23.79 32.06
N LEU A 265 -35.19 23.73 32.34
CA LEU A 265 -34.38 24.42 33.37
C LEU A 265 -35.10 25.12 34.54
N TYR A 266 -34.80 24.72 35.79
CA TYR A 266 -34.20 25.58 36.85
C TYR A 266 -33.83 24.80 38.14
N SER A 267 -32.57 24.98 38.55
CA SER A 267 -32.00 25.12 39.91
C SER A 267 -32.19 24.11 41.07
N ALA A 268 -31.00 23.72 41.57
CA ALA A 268 -30.51 23.82 42.95
C ALA A 268 -30.80 22.73 44.00
N GLU A 269 -29.67 22.20 44.48
CA GLU A 269 -29.28 21.97 45.88
C GLU A 269 -29.69 20.67 46.64
N THR A 270 -28.63 19.90 46.89
CA THR A 270 -28.21 19.25 48.16
C THR A 270 -28.75 17.86 48.57
N ALA A 271 -27.74 16.97 48.68
CA ALA A 271 -27.53 15.92 49.68
C ALA A 271 -28.48 14.71 49.70
N SER A 272 -27.94 13.52 49.40
CA SER A 272 -27.37 12.62 50.42
C SER A 272 -27.25 11.17 49.92
N ASP A 273 -26.11 10.58 50.28
CA ASP A 273 -25.93 9.18 50.70
C ASP A 273 -25.75 8.04 49.67
N ALA A 274 -24.59 7.39 49.86
CA ALA A 274 -24.12 6.04 49.60
C ALA A 274 -24.69 5.16 48.46
N GLY A 275 -23.78 4.75 47.56
CA GLY A 275 -23.93 3.56 46.73
C GLY A 275 -22.77 3.37 45.76
N GLN A 276 -21.72 2.66 46.19
CA GLN A 276 -20.61 2.22 45.34
C GLN A 276 -21.10 1.37 44.16
N SER A 277 -20.84 1.84 42.94
CA SER A 277 -20.41 1.02 41.81
C SER A 277 -19.80 1.97 40.77
N GLY A 278 -18.46 2.05 40.76
CA GLY A 278 -17.72 2.94 39.89
C GLY A 278 -17.77 2.45 38.44
N SER A 279 -18.78 2.89 37.70
CA SER A 279 -18.69 3.08 36.26
C SER A 279 -17.64 4.18 36.05
N GLN A 280 -16.43 3.81 35.63
CA GLN A 280 -15.42 4.76 35.20
C GLN A 280 -15.89 5.36 33.87
N THR A 281 -16.58 6.49 33.97
CA THR A 281 -16.78 7.41 32.86
C THR A 281 -15.42 8.02 32.55
N LEU A 282 -14.79 7.60 31.44
CA LEU A 282 -13.56 8.19 30.91
C LEU A 282 -13.83 9.63 30.47
N THR A 283 -13.80 10.57 31.41
CA THR A 283 -13.65 12.00 31.14
C THR A 283 -12.33 12.44 31.74
N GLY A 284 -11.27 12.28 30.98
CA GLY A 284 -9.95 12.79 31.30
C GLY A 284 -9.04 12.58 30.10
N LYS A 285 -8.40 13.65 29.62
CA LYS A 285 -7.20 13.58 28.79
C LYS A 285 -6.11 12.87 29.60
N GLY A 286 -6.17 11.54 29.64
CA GLY A 286 -5.06 10.70 30.07
C GLY A 286 -4.17 10.50 28.86
N ASP A 287 -2.86 10.56 29.08
CA ASP A 287 -1.89 10.11 28.10
C ASP A 287 -2.25 8.65 27.67
N PRO A 288 -2.03 8.26 26.40
CA PRO A 288 -2.31 6.89 25.97
C PRO A 288 -1.59 5.91 26.89
N LEU A 289 -2.31 4.86 27.31
CA LEU A 289 -1.72 3.82 28.16
C LEU A 289 -0.64 3.13 27.34
N SER A 290 0.59 3.11 27.85
CA SER A 290 1.68 2.30 27.28
C SER A 290 1.20 0.85 27.14
N VAL A 291 1.69 0.12 26.12
CA VAL A 291 1.37 -1.32 25.97
C VAL A 291 1.60 -2.05 27.29
N CYS A 292 2.66 -1.71 28.03
CA CYS A 292 2.97 -2.31 29.34
C CYS A 292 1.94 -2.02 30.45
N GLU A 293 1.16 -0.93 30.36
CA GLU A 293 0.05 -0.67 31.29
C GLU A 293 -1.21 -1.47 30.93
N VAL A 294 -1.36 -1.85 29.66
CA VAL A 294 -2.52 -2.62 29.17
C VAL A 294 -2.31 -4.13 29.34
N ILE A 295 -1.08 -4.63 29.17
CA ILE A 295 -0.81 -6.09 29.13
C ILE A 295 -0.34 -6.74 30.44
N ASP A 296 -0.43 -6.06 31.59
CA ASP A 296 0.19 -6.48 32.87
C ASP A 296 1.73 -6.49 32.76
N ALA A 297 2.40 -5.79 33.68
CA ALA A 297 3.86 -5.65 33.74
C ALA A 297 4.61 -7.00 33.82
N THR A 298 3.91 -8.12 34.02
CA THR A 298 4.47 -9.48 33.94
C THR A 298 4.94 -9.86 32.52
N TYR A 299 4.42 -9.20 31.49
CA TYR A 299 4.74 -9.50 30.08
C TYR A 299 5.68 -8.47 29.43
N CYS A 300 6.06 -7.42 30.17
CA CYS A 300 7.20 -6.56 29.84
C CYS A 300 8.40 -7.04 30.67
N LEU A 301 9.30 -7.79 30.05
CA LEU A 301 10.49 -8.38 30.67
C LEU A 301 11.77 -7.90 29.99
#